data_AF-A0A509A2U9-F1
#
_entry.id   AF-A0A509A2U9-F1
#
_cell.length_a   1.000
_cell.length_b   1.000
_cell.length_c   1.000
_cell.angle_alpha   90.00
_cell.angle_beta   90.00
_cell.angle_gamma   90.00
#
_symmetry.space_group_name_H-M   'P 1'
#
loop_
_entity.id
_entity.type
_entity.pdbx_description
1 polymer ?
#
loop_
_entity_poly.entity_id
_entity_poly.type
_entity_poly.pdbx_seq_one_letter_code
_entity_poly.pdbx_strand_id
1 'polypeptide(L)' 'MAFSLPDLMDVVHKYNRNPTPKPIPVDEVDRLRVRKYRDPQNSETVALPESLKALLAYDCQLKSPPRTAGTGMGCGLH' A
#
# COMPACT_ATOMS: atom_id res chain seq x y z
N MET A 1 14.86 -10.36 -11.05
CA MET A 1 14.82 -8.89 -10.92
C MET A 1 14.45 -8.58 -9.49
N ALA A 2 15.33 -7.96 -8.72
CA ALA A 2 14.98 -7.41 -7.41
C ALA A 2 14.45 -6.00 -7.66
N PHE A 3 13.15 -5.79 -7.47
CA PHE A 3 12.55 -4.47 -7.59
C PHE A 3 12.89 -3.67 -6.34
N SER A 4 13.49 -2.48 -6.51
CA SER A 4 13.84 -1.62 -5.38
C SER A 4 12.61 -0.79 -4.95
N LEU A 5 12.63 -0.30 -3.71
CA LEU A 5 11.58 0.58 -3.21
C LEU A 5 11.43 1.86 -4.07
N PRO A 6 12.53 2.53 -4.49
CA PRO A 6 12.44 3.64 -5.45
C PRO A 6 11.69 3.29 -6.74
N ASP A 7 12.00 2.14 -7.36
CA ASP A 7 11.35 1.72 -8.61
C ASP A 7 9.83 1.54 -8.42
N LEU A 8 9.41 0.99 -7.27
CA LEU A 8 8.01 0.85 -6.92
C LEU A 8 7.33 2.21 -6.77
N MET A 9 7.97 3.14 -6.04
CA MET A 9 7.41 4.46 -5.80
C MET A 9 7.24 5.27 -7.09
N ASP A 10 8.17 5.16 -8.04
CA ASP A 10 8.03 5.80 -9.35
C ASP A 10 6.81 5.30 -10.13
N VAL A 11 6.55 3.99 -10.10
CA VAL A 11 5.35 3.41 -10.72
C VAL A 11 4.09 3.92 -10.00
N VAL A 12 4.10 3.96 -8.68
CA VAL A 12 2.97 4.45 -7.88
C VAL A 12 2.67 5.91 -8.21
N HIS A 13 3.68 6.78 -8.25
CA HIS A 13 3.53 8.18 -8.63
C HIS A 13 2.98 8.35 -10.05
N LYS A 14 3.42 7.49 -10.98
CA LYS A 14 3.02 7.55 -12.39
C LYS A 14 1.57 7.10 -12.62
N TYR A 15 1.10 6.09 -11.89
CA TYR A 15 -0.20 5.47 -12.12
C TYR A 15 -1.26 5.81 -11.07
N ASN A 16 -0.92 6.52 -10.00
CA ASN A 16 -1.90 6.97 -9.02
C ASN A 16 -2.92 7.89 -9.68
N ARG A 17 -4.20 7.52 -9.59
CA ARG A 17 -5.32 8.30 -10.13
C ARG A 17 -6.04 9.12 -9.08
N ASN A 18 -5.55 9.15 -7.85
CA ASN A 18 -6.09 10.02 -6.84
C ASN A 18 -5.72 11.48 -7.16
N PRO A 19 -6.68 12.37 -7.49
CA PRO A 19 -6.37 13.76 -7.83
C PRO A 19 -5.87 14.57 -6.62
N THR A 20 -6.16 14.09 -5.41
CA THR A 20 -5.75 14.71 -4.15
C THR A 20 -5.07 13.66 -3.28
N PRO A 21 -3.77 13.37 -3.52
CA PRO A 21 -2.99 12.49 -2.66
C PRO A 21 -3.11 12.94 -1.21
N LYS A 22 -3.38 12.00 -0.30
CA LYS A 22 -3.47 12.27 1.13
C LYS A 22 -2.30 11.60 1.85
N PRO A 23 -1.13 12.26 1.92
CA PRO A 23 0.01 11.71 2.62
C PRO A 23 -0.27 11.69 4.13
N ILE A 24 0.17 10.63 4.80
CA ILE A 24 0.26 10.59 6.26
C ILE A 24 1.64 11.15 6.65
N PRO A 25 1.74 12.05 7.66
CA PRO A 25 3.03 12.57 8.12
C PRO A 25 3.99 11.44 8.52
N VAL A 26 5.28 11.60 8.22
CA VAL A 26 6.30 10.56 8.49
C VAL A 26 6.33 10.18 9.99
N ASP A 27 6.20 11.17 10.88
CA ASP A 27 6.12 10.94 12.33
C ASP A 27 4.91 10.08 12.72
N GLU A 28 3.78 10.23 12.03
CA GLU A 28 2.60 9.39 12.25
C GLU A 28 2.81 8.00 11.68
N VAL A 29 3.39 7.88 10.47
CA VAL A 29 3.69 6.59 9.82
C VAL A 29 4.68 5.76 10.64
N ASP A 30 5.71 6.37 11.23
CA ASP A 30 6.70 5.67 12.04
C ASP A 30 6.14 5.20 13.38
N ARG A 31 5.09 5.85 13.90
CA ARG A 31 4.38 5.40 15.10
C ARG A 31 3.44 4.22 14.83
N LEU A 32 3.08 3.96 13.57
CA LEU A 32 2.24 2.83 13.24
C LEU A 32 2.97 1.51 13.54
N ARG A 33 2.19 0.54 14.01
CA ARG A 33 2.67 -0.84 14.21
C ARG A 33 1.63 -1.81 13.69
N VAL A 34 2.08 -2.94 13.16
CA VAL A 34 1.20 -4.02 12.69
C VAL A 34 1.28 -5.19 13.65
N ARG A 35 0.16 -5.90 13.86
CA ARG A 35 0.16 -7.13 14.65
C ARG A 35 1.07 -8.16 13.99
N LYS A 36 1.98 -8.73 14.76
CA LYS A 36 2.90 -9.77 14.28
C LYS A 36 2.16 -11.06 13.96
N TYR A 37 1.16 -11.36 14.77
CA TYR A 37 0.37 -12.58 14.68
C TYR A 37 -1.07 -12.27 14.27
N ARG A 38 -1.68 -13.23 13.55
CA ARG A 38 -3.09 -13.16 13.17
C ARG A 38 -4.03 -13.44 14.35
N ASP A 39 -3.53 -14.13 15.37
CA ASP A 39 -4.27 -14.43 16.60
C ASP A 39 -4.70 -13.13 17.29
N PRO A 40 -6.02 -12.90 17.47
CA PRO A 40 -6.52 -11.69 18.11
C PRO A 40 -6.15 -11.58 19.60
N GLN A 41 -5.84 -12.69 20.27
CA GLN A 41 -5.42 -12.71 21.68
C GLN A 41 -3.95 -12.27 21.86
N ASN A 42 -3.15 -12.37 20.79
CA ASN A 42 -1.75 -11.93 20.82
C ASN A 42 -1.67 -10.42 20.53
N SER A 43 -1.11 -9.68 21.47
CA SER A 43 -0.92 -8.22 21.40
C SER A 43 0.46 -7.80 20.88
N GLU A 44 1.32 -8.74 20.50
CA GLU A 44 2.65 -8.44 19.97
C GLU A 44 2.54 -7.72 18.61
N THR A 45 3.26 -6.61 18.51
CA THR A 45 3.26 -5.76 17.32
C THR A 45 4.69 -5.58 16.81
N VAL A 46 4.82 -5.33 15.51
CA VAL A 46 6.10 -5.08 14.84
C VAL A 46 6.02 -3.78 14.04
N ALA A 47 7.19 -3.24 13.67
CA ALA A 47 7.26 -2.08 12.81
C ALA A 47 6.63 -2.38 11.43
N LEU A 48 6.07 -1.36 10.81
CA LEU A 48 5.60 -1.47 9.43
C LEU A 48 6.78 -1.68 8.47
N PRO A 49 6.59 -2.49 7.41
CA PRO A 49 7.56 -2.59 6.33
C PRO A 49 7.80 -1.23 5.65
N GLU A 50 9.03 -0.98 5.22
CA GLU A 50 9.46 0.28 4.58
C GLU A 50 8.64 0.62 3.34
N SER A 51 8.26 -0.40 2.56
CA SER A 51 7.40 -0.22 1.39
C SER A 51 6.03 0.31 1.77
N LEU A 52 5.42 -0.20 2.83
CA LEU A 52 4.11 0.24 3.29
C LEU A 52 4.19 1.65 3.89
N LYS A 53 5.27 1.95 4.61
CA LYS A 53 5.54 3.31 5.11
C LYS A 53 5.64 4.33 3.96
N ALA A 54 6.39 4.01 2.92
CA ALA A 54 6.56 4.89 1.76
C ALA A 54 5.24 5.14 1.02
N LEU A 55 4.40 4.09 0.86
CA LEU A 55 3.08 4.23 0.27
C LEU A 55 2.18 5.15 1.11
N LEU A 56 2.14 4.96 2.43
CA LEU A 56 1.33 5.79 3.34
C LEU A 56 1.81 7.25 3.39
N ALA A 57 3.13 7.46 3.34
CA ALA A 57 3.74 8.78 3.30
C ALA A 57 3.48 9.52 1.99
N TYR A 58 3.15 8.80 0.91
CA TYR A 58 2.77 9.38 -0.38
C TYR A 58 1.26 9.61 -0.48
N ASP A 59 0.46 8.56 -0.31
CA ASP A 59 -0.99 8.63 -0.40
C ASP A 59 -1.64 7.44 0.31
N CYS A 60 -2.45 7.69 1.35
CA CYS A 60 -3.19 6.62 2.02
C CYS A 60 -4.44 6.17 1.26
N GLN A 61 -4.85 6.90 0.21
CA GLN A 61 -6.03 6.61 -0.61
C GLN A 61 -5.65 6.30 -2.07
N LEU A 62 -4.50 5.65 -2.25
CA LEU A 62 -4.01 5.22 -3.56
C LEU A 62 -5.11 4.57 -4.38
N LYS A 63 -5.34 5.13 -5.58
CA LYS A 63 -6.25 4.54 -6.56
C LYS A 63 -5.43 3.84 -7.61
N SER A 64 -5.44 2.51 -7.55
CA SER A 64 -4.88 1.65 -8.58
C SER A 64 -5.41 2.07 -9.95
N PRO A 65 -4.60 1.97 -11.02
CA PRO A 65 -5.12 2.11 -12.37
C PRO A 65 -6.27 1.11 -12.57
N PRO A 66 -7.32 1.45 -13.33
CA PRO A 66 -8.37 0.52 -13.67
C PRO A 66 -7.71 -0.68 -14.31
N ARG A 67 -8.10 -1.87 -13.85
CA ARG A 67 -7.70 -3.13 -14.45
C ARG A 67 -8.05 -3.02 -15.92
N THR A 68 -7.06 -2.85 -16.79
CA THR A 68 -7.29 -2.86 -18.23
C THR A 68 -7.94 -4.21 -18.54
N ALA A 69 -9.17 -4.16 -19.03
CA ALA A 69 -9.87 -5.32 -19.56
C ALA A 69 -8.98 -5.97 -20.62
N GLY A 70 -8.39 -7.11 -20.27
CA GLY A 70 -7.41 -7.80 -21.07
C GLY A 70 -7.27 -9.23 -20.57
N THR A 71 -8.26 -10.04 -20.95
CA THR A 71 -8.22 -11.52 -21.00
C THR A 71 -8.21 -12.27 -19.66
N GLY A 72 -9.34 -12.94 -19.38
CA GLY A 72 -9.34 -14.21 -18.64
C GLY A 72 -10.02 -14.20 -17.27
N MET A 73 -11.13 -14.95 -17.20
CA MET A 73 -11.84 -15.43 -16.01
C MET A 73 -12.61 -14.37 -15.20
N GLY A 74 -13.91 -14.30 -15.49
CA GLY A 74 -14.89 -13.87 -14.52
C GLY A 74 -14.87 -14.83 -13.33
N CYS A 75 -14.65 -14.27 -12.14
CA CYS A 75 -15.20 -14.85 -10.92
C CYS A 75 -16.57 -14.19 -10.76
N GLY A 76 -17.63 -14.96 -11.03
CA GLY A 76 -18.99 -14.54 -10.73
C GLY A 76 -19.21 -14.39 -9.23
N LEU A 77 -20.16 -13.52 -8.87
CA LEU A 77 -21.06 -13.59 -7.71
C LEU A 77 -21.72 -12.22 -7.55
N HIS A 78 -22.90 -12.03 -8.16
CA HIS A 78 -24.18 -12.09 -7.47
C HIS A 78 -25.32 -12.02 -8.50
#